data_AF-A0A258BT39-F1
#
_entry.id   AF-A0A258BT39-F1
#
_cell.length_a   1.000
_cell.length_b   1.000
_cell.length_c   1.000
_cell.angle_alpha   90.00
_cell.angle_beta   90.00
_cell.angle_gamma   90.00
#
_symmetry.space_group_name_H-M   'P 1'
#
loop_
_entity.id
_entity.type
_entity.pdbx_description
1 polymer ?
#
loop_
_entity_poly.entity_id
_entity_poly.type
_entity_poly.pdbx_seq_one_letter_code
_entity_poly.pdbx_strand_id
1 'polypeptide(L)'
;MPVSWLIEGTSLMGAQVEESFAVNEGVARWLSQADTGKVTLEAPALYAVNDGSPWAEYVYARALLADADQRMPVLPGGEILVEKVRETTLPAGEGEKRVTVYRLSGIDMSPSLLALDAEGDLFATFGEASAVIRTGFEGSVQPLLELAREINAKRTEELARQLLHRFEAPYAIANVRVLDVRNGTLSGPSVVTVSGETITEIAPYEDGMLPEGVSTVFDGEGGTLMPGLVDMHSHSSASSGLYYLAAGVTSTRDMGNENSALADLMKRMEEGRLAGPRITPAGFIEGRSPYSARHGIIAASQEEALAAVDWYAERGFGYVKSYNSMNPAWMTAVGERAHSHGMRLIGHIPAFTNADAMIDAGFDEVTHINQLMLGWLL
;
A
#
# COMPACT_ATOMS: atom_id res chain seq x y z
N MET A 1 -25.27 7.86 18.03
CA MET A 1 -24.12 7.06 18.50
C MET A 1 -24.58 5.66 18.84
N PRO A 2 -24.00 4.61 18.24
CA PRO A 2 -24.33 3.23 18.61
C PRO A 2 -23.89 2.97 20.06
N VAL A 3 -24.78 2.43 20.87
CA VAL A 3 -24.49 2.02 22.26
C VAL A 3 -24.12 0.53 22.33
N SER A 4 -24.31 -0.21 21.24
CA SER A 4 -23.94 -1.62 21.14
C SER A 4 -23.71 -2.04 19.69
N TRP A 5 -22.82 -3.01 19.49
CA TRP A 5 -22.67 -3.80 18.27
C TRP A 5 -22.67 -5.28 18.60
N LEU A 6 -23.25 -6.07 17.71
CA LEU A 6 -23.11 -7.53 17.67
C LEU A 6 -22.89 -7.92 16.21
N ILE A 7 -21.77 -8.58 15.94
CA ILE A 7 -21.37 -9.02 14.60
C ILE A 7 -21.04 -10.51 14.71
N GLU A 8 -21.71 -11.31 13.90
CA GLU A 8 -21.51 -12.76 13.80
C GLU A 8 -21.42 -13.13 12.32
N GLY A 9 -20.53 -14.07 11.98
CA GLY A 9 -20.43 -14.54 10.61
C GLY A 9 -19.18 -15.36 10.32
N THR A 10 -18.73 -15.27 9.07
CA THR A 10 -17.52 -15.94 8.59
C THR A 10 -16.68 -14.91 7.84
N SER A 11 -15.41 -14.79 8.23
CA SER A 11 -14.44 -13.93 7.57
C SER A 11 -14.15 -14.41 6.14
N LEU A 12 -13.50 -13.55 5.35
CA LEU A 12 -13.09 -13.87 3.98
C LEU A 12 -12.25 -15.16 3.88
N MET A 13 -11.41 -15.42 4.89
CA MET A 13 -10.52 -16.59 4.94
C MET A 13 -11.18 -17.80 5.62
N GLY A 14 -12.47 -17.74 5.96
CA GLY A 14 -13.25 -18.86 6.50
C GLY A 14 -13.26 -18.99 8.02
N ALA A 15 -12.57 -18.11 8.76
CA ALA A 15 -12.63 -18.12 10.23
C ALA A 15 -13.98 -17.57 10.73
N GLN A 16 -14.51 -18.15 11.81
CA GLN A 16 -15.74 -17.67 12.45
C GLN A 16 -15.54 -16.29 13.07
N VAL A 17 -16.38 -15.33 12.71
CA VAL A 17 -16.41 -13.98 13.28
C VAL A 17 -17.40 -13.94 14.43
N GLU A 18 -16.95 -13.44 15.58
CA GLU A 18 -17.76 -13.08 16.73
C GLU A 18 -17.18 -11.82 17.33
N GLU A 19 -17.91 -10.71 17.22
CA GLU A 19 -17.51 -9.41 17.71
C GLU A 19 -18.68 -8.72 18.42
N SER A 20 -18.39 -8.11 19.57
CA SER A 20 -19.37 -7.38 20.37
C SER A 20 -18.79 -6.10 20.94
N PHE A 21 -19.65 -5.09 21.04
CA PHE A 21 -19.37 -3.85 21.74
C PHE A 21 -20.61 -3.44 22.52
N ALA A 22 -20.43 -2.89 23.71
CA ALA A 22 -21.52 -2.31 24.49
C ALA A 22 -21.04 -1.19 25.42
N VAL A 23 -21.85 -0.15 25.54
CA VAL A 23 -21.69 0.92 26.54
C VAL A 23 -22.78 0.77 27.58
N ASN A 24 -22.39 0.49 28.82
CA ASN A 24 -23.29 0.40 29.97
C ASN A 24 -22.77 1.30 31.09
N GLU A 25 -23.60 2.21 31.58
CA GLU A 25 -23.28 3.13 32.69
C GLU A 25 -21.96 3.91 32.46
N GLY A 26 -21.75 4.41 31.24
CA GLY A 26 -20.53 5.15 30.87
C GLY A 26 -19.30 4.26 30.68
N VAL A 27 -19.44 2.95 30.69
CA VAL A 27 -18.33 2.01 30.54
C VAL A 27 -18.49 1.21 29.25
N ALA A 28 -17.58 1.45 28.30
CA ALA A 28 -17.47 0.70 27.06
C ALA A 28 -16.75 -0.63 27.30
N ARG A 29 -17.23 -1.69 26.67
CA ARG A 29 -16.60 -3.02 26.61
C ARG A 29 -16.66 -3.54 25.19
N TRP A 30 -15.59 -4.19 24.74
CA TRP A 30 -15.55 -4.85 23.44
C TRP A 30 -14.84 -6.21 23.51
N LEU A 31 -15.19 -7.05 22.56
CA LEU A 31 -14.57 -8.33 22.28
C LEU A 31 -14.62 -8.52 20.76
N SER A 32 -13.47 -8.79 20.14
CA SER A 32 -13.35 -9.22 18.75
C SER A 32 -12.31 -10.33 18.65
N GLN A 33 -12.08 -10.85 17.45
CA GLN A 33 -11.00 -11.80 17.21
C GLN A 33 -9.60 -11.18 17.40
N ALA A 34 -9.49 -9.87 17.19
CA ALA A 34 -8.23 -9.15 17.24
C ALA A 34 -7.89 -8.62 18.65
N ASP A 35 -8.91 -8.25 19.44
CA ASP A 35 -8.70 -7.59 20.73
C ASP A 35 -9.90 -7.73 21.67
N THR A 36 -9.68 -7.49 22.97
CA THR A 36 -10.73 -7.30 23.95
C THR A 36 -10.35 -6.23 24.95
N GLY A 37 -11.31 -5.41 25.37
CA GLY A 37 -11.02 -4.35 26.31
C GLY A 37 -12.24 -3.72 26.96
N LYS A 38 -11.93 -2.82 27.87
CA LYS A 38 -12.90 -2.06 28.66
C LYS A 38 -12.31 -0.71 29.00
N VAL A 39 -13.09 0.35 28.84
CA VAL A 39 -12.70 1.71 29.23
C VAL A 39 -13.90 2.48 29.78
N THR A 40 -13.64 3.34 30.77
CA THR A 40 -14.63 4.33 31.23
C THR A 40 -14.59 5.52 30.28
N LEU A 41 -15.73 5.88 29.72
CA LEU A 41 -15.85 6.98 28.77
C LEU A 41 -15.95 8.32 29.51
N GLU A 42 -15.04 9.24 29.18
CA GLU A 42 -15.12 10.63 29.62
C GLU A 42 -15.97 11.49 28.66
N ALA A 43 -16.13 11.03 27.41
CA ALA A 43 -16.94 11.64 26.36
C ALA A 43 -17.52 10.56 25.44
N PRO A 44 -18.55 10.86 24.61
CA PRO A 44 -19.03 9.94 23.59
C PRO A 44 -17.90 9.51 22.65
N ALA A 45 -17.77 8.21 22.40
CA ALA A 45 -16.76 7.63 21.51
C ALA A 45 -17.41 6.64 20.55
N LEU A 46 -16.86 6.55 19.34
CA LEU A 46 -17.17 5.50 18.38
C LEU A 46 -16.42 4.21 18.73
N TYR A 47 -16.85 3.10 18.14
CA TYR A 47 -16.15 1.82 18.21
C TYR A 47 -15.79 1.41 16.79
N ALA A 48 -14.50 1.22 16.51
CA ALA A 48 -14.01 0.72 15.23
C ALA A 48 -14.29 -0.78 15.16
N VAL A 49 -15.28 -1.17 14.36
CA VAL A 49 -15.62 -2.59 14.20
C VAL A 49 -14.54 -3.28 13.38
N ASN A 50 -14.10 -4.45 13.83
CA ASN A 50 -13.05 -5.23 13.18
C ASN A 50 -13.58 -5.94 11.93
N ASP A 51 -14.75 -6.58 12.03
CA ASP A 51 -15.38 -7.36 10.96
C ASP A 51 -16.68 -6.70 10.48
N GLY A 52 -16.63 -5.37 10.33
CA GLY A 52 -17.79 -4.55 9.95
C GLY A 52 -18.30 -4.76 8.53
N SER A 53 -19.52 -4.25 8.30
CA SER A 53 -20.05 -4.04 6.96
C SER A 53 -19.96 -2.55 6.58
N PRO A 54 -20.17 -2.17 5.31
CA PRO A 54 -20.28 -0.76 4.89
C PRO A 54 -21.25 0.09 5.71
N TRP A 55 -22.19 -0.55 6.41
CA TRP A 55 -23.08 0.12 7.36
C TRP A 55 -22.33 0.83 8.49
N ALA A 56 -21.19 0.31 8.94
CA ALA A 56 -20.39 0.94 9.98
C ALA A 56 -19.90 2.33 9.55
N GLU A 57 -19.37 2.46 8.33
CA GLU A 57 -18.95 3.75 7.76
C GLU A 57 -20.10 4.76 7.72
N TYR A 58 -21.29 4.32 7.34
CA TYR A 58 -22.48 5.16 7.37
C TYR A 58 -22.82 5.65 8.79
N VAL A 59 -22.81 4.74 9.77
CA VAL A 59 -23.06 5.10 11.18
C VAL A 59 -22.02 6.10 11.69
N TYR A 60 -20.75 5.91 11.33
CA TYR A 60 -19.67 6.84 11.68
C TYR A 60 -19.89 8.21 11.06
N ALA A 61 -20.13 8.27 9.75
CA ALA A 61 -20.38 9.53 9.06
C ALA A 61 -21.58 10.28 9.64
N ARG A 62 -22.69 9.59 9.96
CA ARG A 62 -23.88 10.22 10.56
C ARG A 62 -23.59 10.77 11.96
N ALA A 63 -22.78 10.07 12.76
CA ALA A 63 -22.36 10.55 14.07
C ALA A 63 -21.46 11.79 13.96
N LEU A 64 -20.43 11.71 13.12
CA LEU A 64 -19.45 12.77 12.92
C LEU A 64 -20.08 14.03 12.33
N LEU A 65 -21.00 13.90 11.36
CA LEU A 65 -21.70 15.04 10.76
C LEU A 65 -22.67 15.73 11.74
N ALA A 66 -23.05 15.07 12.83
CA ALA A 66 -23.83 15.66 13.90
C ALA A 66 -22.95 16.32 14.98
N ASP A 67 -21.65 16.02 14.99
CA ASP A 67 -20.68 16.65 15.88
C ASP A 67 -20.20 18.00 15.30
N ALA A 68 -19.88 18.95 16.18
CA ALA A 68 -19.59 20.32 15.81
C ALA A 68 -18.24 20.47 15.08
N ASP A 69 -17.26 19.64 15.44
CA ASP A 69 -15.93 19.64 14.83
C ASP A 69 -15.71 18.51 13.81
N GLN A 70 -16.74 17.67 13.59
CA GLN A 70 -16.73 16.55 12.66
C GLN A 70 -15.65 15.49 12.97
N ARG A 71 -15.28 15.37 14.25
CA ARG A 71 -14.30 14.43 14.76
C ARG A 71 -14.84 13.75 16.01
N MET A 72 -14.46 12.50 16.23
CA MET A 72 -14.83 11.78 17.45
C MET A 72 -13.73 10.80 17.87
N PRO A 73 -13.47 10.62 19.18
CA PRO A 73 -12.66 9.52 19.67
C PRO A 73 -13.20 8.18 19.19
N VAL A 74 -12.31 7.24 18.89
CA VAL A 74 -12.68 5.86 18.54
C VAL A 74 -11.96 4.86 19.43
N LEU A 75 -12.68 3.81 19.79
CA LEU A 75 -12.17 2.67 20.55
C LEU A 75 -11.69 1.56 19.59
N PRO A 76 -10.61 0.82 19.92
CA PRO A 76 -9.86 0.84 21.19
C PRO A 76 -8.92 2.04 21.38
N GLY A 77 -8.63 2.80 20.32
CA GLY A 77 -7.88 4.04 20.41
C GLY A 77 -7.80 4.80 19.08
N GLY A 78 -7.56 6.11 19.18
CA GLY A 78 -7.47 7.00 18.04
C GLY A 78 -8.68 7.93 17.92
N GLU A 79 -8.87 8.46 16.72
CA GLU A 79 -9.94 9.40 16.39
C GLU A 79 -10.39 9.17 14.94
N ILE A 80 -11.69 9.28 14.68
CA ILE A 80 -12.23 9.30 13.32
C ILE A 80 -12.62 10.73 12.98
N LEU A 81 -12.34 11.15 11.75
CA LEU A 81 -12.81 12.41 11.18
C LEU A 81 -13.62 12.17 9.91
N VAL A 82 -14.61 13.04 9.66
CA VAL A 82 -15.32 13.10 8.38
C VAL A 82 -14.99 14.42 7.68
N GLU A 83 -14.72 14.34 6.38
CA GLU A 83 -14.48 15.51 5.52
C GLU A 83 -15.42 15.45 4.32
N LYS A 84 -16.11 16.57 4.04
CA LYS A 84 -16.85 16.71 2.78
C LYS A 84 -15.86 16.91 1.63
N VAL A 85 -15.83 15.96 0.70
CA VAL A 85 -14.91 15.99 -0.45
C VAL A 85 -15.51 16.74 -1.63
N ARG A 86 -16.73 16.37 -2.03
CA ARG A 86 -17.37 16.89 -3.25
C ARG A 86 -18.87 16.64 -3.25
N GLU A 87 -19.64 17.53 -3.85
CA GLU A 87 -21.01 17.23 -4.29
C GLU A 87 -20.99 16.87 -5.77
N THR A 88 -21.73 15.84 -6.16
CA THR A 88 -21.78 15.37 -7.54
C THR A 88 -23.14 14.79 -7.86
N THR A 89 -23.37 14.58 -9.14
CA THR A 89 -24.55 13.86 -9.64
C THR A 89 -24.10 12.53 -10.22
N LEU A 90 -24.88 11.48 -9.99
CA LEU A 90 -24.59 10.12 -10.42
C LEU A 90 -25.79 9.51 -11.17
N PRO A 91 -25.56 8.64 -12.17
CA PRO A 91 -26.63 7.95 -12.89
C PRO A 91 -27.57 7.14 -11.97
N ALA A 92 -28.87 7.28 -12.17
CA ALA A 92 -29.90 6.66 -11.34
C ALA A 92 -31.08 6.16 -12.19
N GLY A 93 -30.96 4.95 -12.73
CA GLY A 93 -31.96 4.42 -13.68
C GLY A 93 -32.07 5.31 -14.92
N GLU A 94 -33.25 5.87 -15.18
CA GLU A 94 -33.49 6.83 -16.28
C GLU A 94 -33.13 8.29 -15.94
N GLY A 95 -32.66 8.55 -14.72
CA GLY A 95 -32.36 9.89 -14.25
C GLY A 95 -31.02 10.01 -13.56
N GLU A 96 -30.94 11.00 -12.69
CA GLU A 96 -29.73 11.42 -12.00
C GLU A 96 -30.04 11.63 -10.52
N LYS A 97 -29.15 11.18 -9.63
CA LYS A 97 -29.26 11.39 -8.18
C LYS A 97 -28.09 12.26 -7.72
N ARG A 98 -28.40 13.36 -7.04
CA ARG A 98 -27.40 14.20 -6.38
C ARG A 98 -26.93 13.52 -5.10
N VAL A 99 -25.63 13.46 -4.91
CA VAL A 99 -24.99 12.90 -3.73
C VAL A 99 -23.88 13.83 -3.22
N THR A 100 -23.58 13.72 -1.94
CA THR A 100 -22.41 14.32 -1.31
C THR A 100 -21.42 13.23 -0.94
N VAL A 101 -20.20 13.33 -1.47
CA VAL A 101 -19.09 12.43 -1.17
C VAL A 101 -18.36 12.94 0.06
N TYR A 102 -18.19 12.04 1.01
CA TYR A 102 -17.43 12.23 2.24
C TYR A 102 -16.24 11.28 2.28
N ARG A 103 -15.21 11.70 3.01
CA ARG A 103 -14.05 10.90 3.34
C ARG A 103 -14.03 10.64 4.84
N LEU A 104 -13.88 9.39 5.23
CA LEU A 104 -13.62 9.00 6.62
C LEU A 104 -12.14 8.66 6.76
N SER A 105 -11.49 9.19 7.79
CA SER A 105 -10.09 8.87 8.10
C SER A 105 -9.97 8.46 9.57
N GLY A 106 -8.97 7.62 9.89
CA GLY A 106 -8.66 7.20 11.26
C GLY A 106 -9.11 5.79 11.64
N ILE A 107 -9.85 5.10 10.76
CA ILE A 107 -10.25 3.70 10.95
C ILE A 107 -9.18 2.75 10.44
N ASP A 108 -8.60 3.08 9.29
CA ASP A 108 -7.54 2.32 8.62
C ASP A 108 -6.48 3.33 8.15
N MET A 109 -5.33 2.83 7.71
CA MET A 109 -4.23 3.61 7.16
C MET A 109 -4.71 4.45 5.98
N SER A 110 -5.56 3.86 5.12
CA SER A 110 -6.16 4.55 3.98
C SER A 110 -7.59 4.99 4.30
N PRO A 111 -7.96 6.24 3.95
CA PRO A 111 -9.30 6.72 4.21
C PRO A 111 -10.32 6.03 3.30
N SER A 112 -11.54 5.85 3.80
CA SER A 112 -12.67 5.35 3.02
C SER A 112 -13.47 6.50 2.40
N LEU A 113 -14.16 6.21 1.30
CA LEU A 113 -15.09 7.13 0.65
C LEU A 113 -16.51 6.58 0.73
N LEU A 114 -17.44 7.46 1.07
CA LEU A 114 -18.86 7.18 1.02
C LEU A 114 -19.63 8.33 0.39
N ALA A 115 -20.75 8.01 -0.24
CA ALA A 115 -21.68 8.95 -0.82
C ALA A 115 -23.00 8.89 -0.03
N LEU A 116 -23.47 10.06 0.42
CA LEU A 116 -24.79 10.22 1.02
C LEU A 116 -25.71 10.97 0.05
N ASP A 117 -26.99 10.59 -0.01
CA ASP A 117 -27.98 11.35 -0.77
C ASP A 117 -28.41 12.64 -0.04
N ALA A 118 -29.32 13.40 -0.65
CA ALA A 118 -29.81 14.67 -0.09
C ALA A 118 -30.56 14.50 1.24
N GLU A 119 -31.08 13.30 1.50
CA GLU A 119 -31.74 12.93 2.74
C GLU A 119 -30.73 12.52 3.84
N GLY A 120 -29.46 12.40 3.46
CA GLY A 120 -28.38 11.95 4.33
C GLY A 120 -28.34 10.43 4.47
N ASP A 121 -29.01 9.68 3.61
CA ASP A 121 -28.98 8.22 3.60
C ASP A 121 -27.82 7.69 2.77
N LEU A 122 -27.30 6.52 3.16
CA LEU A 122 -26.19 5.89 2.44
C LEU A 122 -26.60 5.58 0.99
N PHE A 123 -25.89 6.19 0.04
CA PHE A 123 -26.02 5.89 -1.39
C PHE A 123 -25.03 4.80 -1.80
N ALA A 124 -23.75 4.98 -1.45
CA ALA A 124 -22.70 4.01 -1.74
C ALA A 124 -21.50 4.17 -0.78
N THR A 125 -20.77 3.07 -0.54
CA THR A 125 -19.36 3.10 -0.13
C THR A 125 -18.51 2.60 -1.29
N PHE A 126 -17.38 3.22 -1.56
CA PHE A 126 -16.65 2.95 -2.80
C PHE A 126 -15.16 3.23 -2.70
N GLY A 127 -14.39 2.54 -3.54
CA GLY A 127 -12.96 2.72 -3.72
C GLY A 127 -12.60 2.69 -5.20
N GLU A 128 -11.32 2.51 -5.51
CA GLU A 128 -10.81 2.59 -6.90
C GLU A 128 -11.14 1.35 -7.75
N ALA A 129 -11.46 0.23 -7.09
CA ALA A 129 -11.66 -1.08 -7.72
C ALA A 129 -13.04 -1.69 -7.48
N SER A 130 -13.76 -1.27 -6.42
CA SER A 130 -15.08 -1.80 -6.09
C SER A 130 -15.95 -0.75 -5.41
N ALA A 131 -17.27 -0.99 -5.45
CA ALA A 131 -18.27 -0.18 -4.77
C ALA A 131 -19.40 -1.07 -4.25
N VAL A 132 -19.93 -0.73 -3.08
CA VAL A 132 -21.19 -1.24 -2.57
C VAL A 132 -22.20 -0.12 -2.69
N ILE A 133 -23.29 -0.36 -3.41
CA ILE A 133 -24.26 0.66 -3.79
C ILE A 133 -25.68 0.16 -3.55
N ARG A 134 -26.60 1.08 -3.27
CA ARG A 134 -28.04 0.79 -3.19
C ARG A 134 -28.53 0.10 -4.47
N THR A 135 -29.35 -0.94 -4.32
CA THR A 135 -29.95 -1.67 -5.45
C THR A 135 -30.70 -0.74 -6.39
N GLY A 136 -30.55 -0.95 -7.70
CA GLY A 136 -31.16 -0.14 -8.76
C GLY A 136 -30.29 1.02 -9.26
N PHE A 137 -29.08 1.20 -8.69
CA PHE A 137 -28.14 2.24 -9.08
C PHE A 137 -26.81 1.66 -9.62
N GLU A 138 -26.80 0.41 -10.09
CA GLU A 138 -25.60 -0.30 -10.54
C GLU A 138 -24.87 0.44 -11.68
N GLY A 139 -25.59 1.22 -12.49
CA GLY A 139 -25.01 2.10 -13.52
C GLY A 139 -24.08 3.19 -12.98
N SER A 140 -24.12 3.48 -11.68
CA SER A 140 -23.21 4.42 -11.01
C SER A 140 -21.89 3.81 -10.55
N VAL A 141 -21.72 2.48 -10.62
CA VAL A 141 -20.50 1.83 -10.10
C VAL A 141 -19.26 2.35 -10.80
N GLN A 142 -19.19 2.32 -12.14
CA GLN A 142 -18.00 2.80 -12.86
C GLN A 142 -17.73 4.31 -12.63
N PRO A 143 -18.73 5.21 -12.72
CA PRO A 143 -18.55 6.60 -12.33
C PRO A 143 -18.00 6.79 -10.90
N LEU A 144 -18.42 5.97 -9.94
CA LEU A 144 -17.90 6.01 -8.57
C LEU A 144 -16.43 5.54 -8.49
N LEU A 145 -16.05 4.49 -9.22
CA LEU A 145 -14.66 4.02 -9.25
C LEU A 145 -13.73 5.08 -9.86
N GLU A 146 -14.16 5.70 -10.96
CA GLU A 146 -13.44 6.81 -11.61
C GLU A 146 -13.30 8.00 -10.67
N LEU A 147 -14.38 8.33 -9.96
CA LEU A 147 -14.39 9.39 -8.95
C LEU A 147 -13.42 9.09 -7.80
N ALA A 148 -13.40 7.87 -7.27
CA ALA A 148 -12.43 7.49 -6.24
C ALA A 148 -11.00 7.66 -6.71
N ARG A 149 -10.67 7.23 -7.93
CA ARG A 149 -9.32 7.40 -8.52
C ARG A 149 -8.96 8.87 -8.65
N GLU A 150 -9.88 9.72 -9.11
CA GLU A 150 -9.67 11.17 -9.20
C GLU A 150 -9.39 11.79 -7.83
N ILE A 151 -10.24 11.50 -6.84
CA ILE A 151 -10.14 12.04 -5.47
C ILE A 151 -8.81 11.62 -4.84
N ASN A 152 -8.45 10.34 -4.93
CA ASN A 152 -7.25 9.80 -4.31
C ASN A 152 -5.97 10.25 -5.03
N ALA A 153 -5.99 10.34 -6.37
CA ALA A 153 -4.87 10.90 -7.12
C ALA A 153 -4.60 12.35 -6.70
N LYS A 154 -5.64 13.19 -6.59
CA LYS A 154 -5.48 14.57 -6.13
C LYS A 154 -4.94 14.66 -4.71
N ARG A 155 -5.44 13.80 -3.80
CA ARG A 155 -4.97 13.75 -2.40
C ARG A 155 -3.50 13.36 -2.31
N THR A 156 -3.08 12.33 -3.04
CA THR A 156 -1.69 11.85 -3.01
C THR A 156 -0.71 12.87 -3.60
N GLU A 157 -1.09 13.60 -4.64
CA GLU A 157 -0.29 14.71 -5.16
C GLU A 157 -0.18 15.88 -4.19
N GLU A 158 -1.26 16.22 -3.49
CA GLU A 158 -1.23 17.28 -2.48
C GLU A 158 -0.35 16.90 -1.28
N LEU A 159 -0.44 15.65 -0.81
CA LEU A 159 0.46 15.13 0.22
C LEU A 159 1.92 15.15 -0.26
N ALA A 160 2.19 14.79 -1.52
CA ALA A 160 3.54 14.87 -2.07
C ALA A 160 4.09 16.29 -2.05
N ARG A 161 3.29 17.31 -2.42
CA ARG A 161 3.72 18.73 -2.35
C ARG A 161 4.05 19.17 -0.92
N GLN A 162 3.33 18.65 0.06
CA GLN A 162 3.52 19.02 1.47
C GLN A 162 4.70 18.30 2.12
N LEU A 163 4.94 17.05 1.73
CA LEU A 163 5.89 16.16 2.41
C LEU A 163 7.25 16.03 1.70
N LEU A 164 7.32 16.29 0.39
CA LEU A 164 8.59 16.19 -0.35
C LEU A 164 9.45 17.42 -0.10
N HIS A 165 10.63 17.19 0.45
CA HIS A 165 11.68 18.20 0.59
C HIS A 165 12.80 17.94 -0.41
N ARG A 166 13.15 18.96 -1.20
CA ARG A 166 14.31 18.94 -2.10
C ARG A 166 15.35 19.92 -1.57
N PHE A 167 16.58 19.44 -1.42
CA PHE A 167 17.71 20.24 -0.95
C PHE A 167 18.58 20.60 -2.15
N GLU A 168 18.54 21.87 -2.55
CA GLU A 168 19.34 22.41 -3.68
C GLU A 168 20.82 22.65 -3.31
N ALA A 169 21.10 22.70 -2.01
CA ALA A 169 22.44 22.82 -1.45
C ALA A 169 22.69 21.65 -0.49
N PRO A 170 23.96 21.34 -0.17
CA PRO A 170 24.28 20.26 0.76
C PRO A 170 23.56 20.41 2.10
N TYR A 171 23.25 19.30 2.76
CA TYR A 171 22.72 19.25 4.11
C TYR A 171 23.51 18.24 4.95
N ALA A 172 23.44 18.35 6.27
CA ALA A 172 24.12 17.43 7.18
C ALA A 172 23.15 16.80 8.17
N ILE A 173 23.43 15.56 8.54
CA ILE A 173 22.82 14.85 9.67
C ILE A 173 23.91 14.71 10.73
N ALA A 174 23.80 15.46 11.81
CA ALA A 174 24.80 15.56 12.87
C ALA A 174 24.45 14.72 14.09
N ASN A 175 25.43 14.49 14.97
CA ASN A 175 25.24 13.80 16.25
C ASN A 175 24.54 12.43 16.09
N VAL A 176 25.01 11.63 15.13
CA VAL A 176 24.49 10.28 14.86
C VAL A 176 25.57 9.22 15.01
N ARG A 177 25.18 7.96 15.19
CA ARG A 177 26.04 6.80 15.05
C ARG A 177 25.64 6.04 13.79
N VAL A 178 26.56 5.89 12.84
CA VAL A 178 26.31 5.21 11.58
C VAL A 178 26.35 3.71 11.79
N LEU A 179 25.29 3.01 11.38
CA LEU A 179 25.21 1.56 11.36
C LEU A 179 25.93 0.99 10.15
N ASP A 180 27.01 0.26 10.41
CA ASP A 180 27.62 -0.64 9.43
C ASP A 180 26.86 -1.96 9.43
N VAL A 181 25.92 -2.10 8.49
CA VAL A 181 25.09 -3.30 8.32
C VAL A 181 25.88 -4.55 7.93
N ARG A 182 27.08 -4.40 7.34
CA ARG A 182 27.91 -5.55 6.94
C ARG A 182 28.58 -6.19 8.14
N ASN A 183 29.07 -5.36 9.06
CA ASN A 183 29.78 -5.81 10.24
C ASN A 183 28.90 -5.86 11.50
N GLY A 184 27.68 -5.30 11.46
CA GLY A 184 26.78 -5.21 12.61
C GLY A 184 27.30 -4.29 13.72
N THR A 185 28.02 -3.22 13.35
CA THR A 185 28.67 -2.31 14.31
C THR A 185 28.18 -0.88 14.14
N LEU A 186 28.33 -0.08 15.21
CA LEU A 186 28.06 1.36 15.19
C LEU A 186 29.37 2.14 15.22
N SER A 187 29.43 3.23 14.46
CA SER A 187 30.51 4.21 14.57
C SER A 187 30.52 4.93 15.94
N GLY A 188 31.57 5.71 16.18
CA GLY A 188 31.49 6.82 17.14
C GLY A 188 30.50 7.91 16.67
N PRO A 189 30.22 8.93 17.48
CA PRO A 189 29.43 10.08 17.05
C PRO A 189 29.96 10.67 15.73
N SER A 190 29.07 10.95 14.79
CA SER A 190 29.40 11.33 13.42
C SER A 190 28.47 12.41 12.87
N VAL A 191 28.99 13.15 11.90
CA VAL A 191 28.27 14.03 10.98
C VAL A 191 28.31 13.38 9.61
N VAL A 192 27.15 13.31 8.95
CA VAL A 192 27.02 12.80 7.57
C VAL A 192 26.55 13.94 6.68
N THR A 193 27.37 14.30 5.69
CA THR A 193 27.07 15.36 4.73
C THR A 193 26.54 14.74 3.43
N VAL A 194 25.43 15.28 2.94
CA VAL A 194 24.75 14.83 1.73
C VAL A 194 24.65 15.99 0.75
N SER A 195 25.01 15.75 -0.52
CA SER A 195 24.83 16.69 -1.62
C SER A 195 24.07 16.02 -2.75
N GLY A 196 22.90 16.56 -3.10
CA GLY A 196 21.98 15.92 -4.04
C GLY A 196 21.58 14.53 -3.55
N GLU A 197 21.90 13.49 -4.33
CA GLU A 197 21.59 12.10 -4.02
C GLU A 197 22.78 11.30 -3.44
N THR A 198 23.88 11.97 -3.09
CA THR A 198 25.14 11.31 -2.70
C THR A 198 25.60 11.75 -1.31
N ILE A 199 25.98 10.78 -0.48
CA ILE A 199 26.73 11.04 0.75
C ILE A 199 28.15 11.44 0.33
N THR A 200 28.55 12.67 0.61
CA THR A 200 29.87 13.20 0.22
C THR A 200 30.91 13.03 1.31
N GLU A 201 30.50 12.97 2.57
CA GLU A 201 31.42 12.87 3.71
C GLU A 201 30.75 12.22 4.93
N ILE A 202 31.53 11.45 5.68
CA ILE A 202 31.21 11.00 7.03
C ILE A 202 32.41 11.36 7.91
N ALA A 203 32.20 12.28 8.86
CA ALA A 203 33.24 12.81 9.73
C ALA A 203 32.89 12.58 11.22
N PRO A 204 33.87 12.55 12.14
CA PRO A 204 33.59 12.59 13.57
C PRO A 204 32.74 13.82 13.94
N TYR A 205 31.77 13.63 14.84
CA TYR A 205 31.00 14.73 15.38
C TYR A 205 31.66 15.30 16.65
N GLU A 206 31.85 16.61 16.66
CA GLU A 206 32.24 17.38 17.84
C GLU A 206 31.19 18.46 18.09
N ASP A 207 30.76 18.60 19.36
CA ASP A 207 29.73 19.56 19.73
C ASP A 207 30.16 21.00 19.38
N GLY A 208 29.26 21.75 18.76
CA GLY A 208 29.52 23.10 18.24
C GLY A 208 30.30 23.18 16.92
N MET A 209 30.80 22.06 16.36
CA MET A 209 31.41 22.04 15.03
C MET A 209 30.38 21.59 13.98
N LEU A 210 29.88 22.55 13.21
CA LEU A 210 29.00 22.29 12.07
C LEU A 210 29.80 22.27 10.77
N PRO A 211 29.47 21.37 9.82
CA PRO A 211 30.14 21.35 8.52
C PRO A 211 29.91 22.66 7.75
N GLU A 212 30.96 23.18 7.11
CA GLU A 212 30.85 24.37 6.27
C GLU A 212 30.10 24.07 4.96
N GLY A 213 29.43 25.07 4.40
CA GLY A 213 28.80 24.96 3.08
C GLY A 213 27.51 24.12 3.03
N VAL A 214 26.98 23.71 4.19
CA VAL A 214 25.65 23.10 4.28
C VAL A 214 24.57 24.15 4.53
N SER A 215 23.41 23.93 3.90
CA SER A 215 22.21 24.78 4.02
C SER A 215 21.36 24.46 5.26
N THR A 216 21.37 23.20 5.68
CA THR A 216 20.55 22.67 6.77
C THR A 216 21.33 21.63 7.55
N VAL A 217 21.15 21.62 8.87
CA VAL A 217 21.68 20.59 9.77
C VAL A 217 20.53 19.97 10.55
N PHE A 218 20.44 18.64 10.51
CA PHE A 218 19.53 17.84 11.32
C PHE A 218 20.31 17.23 12.48
N ASP A 219 19.94 17.54 13.72
CA ASP A 219 20.52 16.90 14.90
C ASP A 219 19.84 15.54 15.12
N GLY A 220 20.63 14.47 15.15
CA GLY A 220 20.16 13.11 15.40
C GLY A 220 20.10 12.74 16.89
N GLU A 221 20.45 13.64 17.79
CA GLU A 221 20.34 13.49 19.25
C GLU A 221 21.03 12.24 19.82
N GLY A 222 22.15 11.83 19.20
CA GLY A 222 22.91 10.63 19.56
C GLY A 222 22.30 9.32 19.02
N GLY A 223 21.27 9.41 18.19
CA GLY A 223 20.58 8.29 17.56
C GLY A 223 21.40 7.53 16.55
N THR A 224 20.80 6.48 15.97
CA THR A 224 21.43 5.66 14.93
C THR A 224 20.99 6.10 13.54
N LEU A 225 21.95 6.38 12.67
CA LEU A 225 21.71 6.56 11.23
C LEU A 225 21.97 5.23 10.52
N MET A 226 20.97 4.72 9.82
CA MET A 226 21.05 3.47 9.08
C MET A 226 20.71 3.69 7.60
N PRO A 227 21.15 2.79 6.69
CA PRO A 227 20.63 2.78 5.32
C PRO A 227 19.11 2.67 5.31
N GLY A 228 18.47 3.35 4.36
CA GLY A 228 17.04 3.21 4.17
C GLY A 228 16.65 1.76 3.88
N LEU A 229 15.51 1.33 4.41
CA LEU A 229 15.05 -0.05 4.26
C LEU A 229 14.68 -0.33 2.80
N VAL A 230 14.84 -1.60 2.41
CA VAL A 230 14.49 -2.08 1.07
C VAL A 230 13.48 -3.21 1.20
N ASP A 231 12.27 -3.01 0.68
CA ASP A 231 11.28 -4.07 0.57
C ASP A 231 11.49 -4.83 -0.75
N MET A 232 11.85 -6.10 -0.66
CA MET A 232 12.17 -6.93 -1.81
C MET A 232 10.93 -7.54 -2.48
N HIS A 233 9.72 -7.36 -1.91
CA HIS A 233 8.49 -7.86 -2.49
C HIS A 233 7.30 -6.92 -2.26
N SER A 234 7.23 -5.85 -3.06
CA SER A 234 6.12 -4.90 -3.02
C SER A 234 5.13 -5.10 -4.18
N HIS A 235 3.93 -4.53 -4.00
CA HIS A 235 3.00 -4.20 -5.08
C HIS A 235 2.70 -2.71 -4.99
N SER A 236 3.32 -1.94 -5.88
CA SER A 236 3.45 -0.49 -5.73
C SER A 236 2.18 0.23 -6.17
N SER A 237 1.80 1.25 -5.40
CA SER A 237 0.70 2.15 -5.69
C SER A 237 1.01 3.54 -5.14
N ALA A 238 0.28 4.56 -5.60
CA ALA A 238 0.44 5.91 -5.07
C ALA A 238 0.17 6.00 -3.56
N SER A 239 -0.76 5.21 -3.04
CA SER A 239 -1.09 5.18 -1.61
C SER A 239 -0.02 4.44 -0.78
N SER A 240 0.44 3.27 -1.23
CA SER A 240 1.46 2.48 -0.51
C SER A 240 2.80 3.22 -0.44
N GLY A 241 3.14 4.03 -1.44
CA GLY A 241 4.38 4.80 -1.47
C GLY A 241 4.61 5.65 -0.23
N LEU A 242 3.57 6.33 0.27
CA LEU A 242 3.66 7.14 1.48
C LEU A 242 3.87 6.30 2.75
N TYR A 243 3.20 5.15 2.85
CA TYR A 243 3.36 4.26 4.02
C TYR A 243 4.75 3.62 4.06
N TYR A 244 5.31 3.28 2.89
CA TYR A 244 6.68 2.80 2.79
C TYR A 244 7.66 3.83 3.35
N LEU A 245 7.54 5.10 2.93
CA LEU A 245 8.41 6.17 3.45
C LEU A 245 8.22 6.38 4.96
N ALA A 246 6.99 6.34 5.47
CA ALA A 246 6.70 6.46 6.90
C ALA A 246 7.33 5.31 7.72
N ALA A 247 7.45 4.12 7.13
CA ALA A 247 8.11 2.96 7.73
C ALA A 247 9.64 2.95 7.52
N GLY A 248 10.22 3.97 6.88
CA GLY A 248 11.66 4.04 6.58
C GLY A 248 12.10 3.22 5.36
N VAL A 249 11.16 2.71 4.56
CA VAL A 249 11.44 2.01 3.29
C VAL A 249 11.63 3.02 2.17
N THR A 250 12.86 3.11 1.68
CA THR A 250 13.26 4.08 0.64
C THR A 250 13.43 3.43 -0.73
N SER A 251 13.37 2.11 -0.82
CA SER A 251 13.42 1.38 -2.08
C SER A 251 12.55 0.13 -2.03
N THR A 252 11.94 -0.20 -3.15
CA THR A 252 11.10 -1.39 -3.28
C THR A 252 11.45 -2.13 -4.57
N ARG A 253 11.24 -3.44 -4.57
CA ARG A 253 11.14 -4.23 -5.80
C ARG A 253 9.68 -4.57 -6.02
N ASP A 254 9.10 -3.95 -7.06
CA ASP A 254 7.72 -4.24 -7.47
C ASP A 254 7.70 -5.61 -8.15
N MET A 255 6.99 -6.55 -7.53
CA MET A 255 6.96 -7.94 -7.95
C MET A 255 5.81 -8.22 -8.91
N GLY A 256 5.50 -7.26 -9.77
CA GLY A 256 4.50 -7.40 -10.82
C GLY A 256 3.27 -6.54 -10.57
N ASN A 257 2.91 -5.80 -11.61
CA ASN A 257 1.86 -4.81 -11.62
C ASN A 257 1.40 -4.58 -13.05
N GLU A 258 0.27 -3.89 -13.23
CA GLU A 258 -0.17 -3.48 -14.57
C GLU A 258 0.86 -2.52 -15.18
N ASN A 259 1.41 -2.90 -16.33
CA ASN A 259 2.60 -2.29 -16.90
C ASN A 259 2.41 -0.79 -17.19
N SER A 260 1.24 -0.39 -17.70
CA SER A 260 0.97 1.02 -18.01
C SER A 260 0.77 1.87 -16.76
N ALA A 261 0.08 1.33 -15.75
CA ALA A 261 -0.14 1.96 -14.46
C ALA A 261 1.16 2.12 -13.67
N LEU A 262 2.03 1.11 -13.67
CA LEU A 262 3.33 1.17 -13.01
C LEU A 262 4.25 2.20 -13.68
N ALA A 263 4.27 2.22 -15.02
CA ALA A 263 5.03 3.22 -15.77
C ALA A 263 4.54 4.65 -15.49
N ASP A 264 3.22 4.88 -15.42
CA ASP A 264 2.65 6.18 -15.04
C ASP A 264 3.02 6.56 -13.60
N LEU A 265 2.91 5.62 -12.64
CA LEU A 265 3.31 5.83 -11.25
C LEU A 265 4.77 6.27 -11.14
N MET A 266 5.69 5.50 -11.74
CA MET A 266 7.13 5.80 -11.71
C MET A 266 7.44 7.16 -12.34
N LYS A 267 6.82 7.48 -13.49
CA LYS A 267 6.98 8.78 -14.15
C LYS A 267 6.52 9.94 -13.26
N ARG A 268 5.35 9.81 -12.61
CA ARG A 268 4.82 10.85 -11.70
C ARG A 268 5.71 11.02 -10.47
N MET A 269 6.35 9.96 -9.99
CA MET A 269 7.32 10.03 -8.90
C MET A 269 8.62 10.75 -9.33
N GLU A 270 9.16 10.43 -10.51
CA GLU A 270 10.33 11.09 -11.08
C GLU A 270 10.10 12.60 -11.24
N GLU A 271 8.91 12.99 -11.70
CA GLU A 271 8.50 14.39 -11.83
C GLU A 271 8.20 15.07 -10.47
N GLY A 272 8.30 14.36 -9.35
CA GLY A 272 8.02 14.88 -8.00
C GLY A 272 6.54 15.15 -7.73
N ARG A 273 5.63 14.61 -8.56
CA ARG A 273 4.19 14.72 -8.35
C ARG A 273 3.67 13.75 -7.31
N LEU A 274 4.36 12.62 -7.13
CA LEU A 274 4.05 11.61 -6.11
C LEU A 274 5.28 11.33 -5.25
N ALA A 275 5.04 11.04 -3.96
CA ALA A 275 6.07 10.62 -3.02
C ALA A 275 6.02 9.09 -2.82
N GLY A 276 7.19 8.47 -2.79
CA GLY A 276 7.32 7.05 -2.51
C GLY A 276 8.77 6.56 -2.60
N PRO A 277 9.02 5.28 -2.29
CA PRO A 277 10.33 4.66 -2.43
C PRO A 277 10.76 4.55 -3.89
N ARG A 278 12.07 4.45 -4.15
CA ARG A 278 12.56 4.09 -5.49
C ARG A 278 12.07 2.71 -5.88
N ILE A 279 11.38 2.60 -7.01
CA ILE A 279 10.80 1.33 -7.49
C ILE A 279 11.75 0.67 -8.49
N THR A 280 12.09 -0.59 -8.22
CA THR A 280 12.72 -1.51 -9.19
C THR A 280 11.65 -2.47 -9.72
N PRO A 281 11.22 -2.36 -10.99
CA PRO A 281 10.11 -3.16 -11.47
C PRO A 281 10.56 -4.56 -11.94
N ALA A 282 9.76 -5.58 -11.62
CA ALA A 282 9.87 -6.93 -12.17
C ALA A 282 8.76 -7.20 -13.18
N GLY A 283 9.12 -7.78 -14.32
CA GLY A 283 8.20 -8.05 -15.41
C GLY A 283 7.32 -9.25 -15.10
N PHE A 284 6.02 -9.04 -14.91
CA PHE A 284 5.09 -10.11 -14.57
C PHE A 284 4.68 -10.90 -15.81
N ILE A 285 4.97 -12.20 -15.82
CA ILE A 285 4.54 -13.14 -16.85
C ILE A 285 3.70 -14.24 -16.21
N GLU A 286 2.54 -14.49 -16.81
CA GLU A 286 1.60 -15.52 -16.39
C GLU A 286 1.21 -16.41 -17.57
N GLY A 287 0.89 -17.68 -17.30
CA GLY A 287 0.39 -18.60 -18.33
C GLY A 287 -1.13 -18.47 -18.52
N ARG A 288 -1.62 -18.66 -19.74
CA ARG A 288 -3.05 -18.65 -20.05
C ARG A 288 -3.76 -19.84 -19.39
N SER A 289 -4.69 -19.56 -18.49
CA SER A 289 -5.57 -20.53 -17.85
C SER A 289 -6.89 -19.85 -17.41
N PRO A 290 -7.90 -20.62 -17.00
CA PRO A 290 -9.08 -20.06 -16.32
C PRO A 290 -8.77 -19.30 -15.03
N TYR A 291 -7.57 -19.48 -14.46
CA TYR A 291 -7.14 -18.93 -13.18
C TYR A 291 -5.99 -17.89 -13.30
N SER A 292 -5.66 -17.45 -14.52
CA SER A 292 -4.56 -16.49 -14.74
C SER A 292 -4.75 -15.22 -13.92
N ALA A 293 -3.70 -14.82 -13.19
CA ALA A 293 -3.60 -13.47 -12.66
C ALA A 293 -3.48 -12.44 -13.81
N ARG A 294 -4.18 -11.31 -13.71
CA ARG A 294 -4.29 -10.31 -14.79
C ARG A 294 -3.55 -9.01 -14.47
N HIS A 295 -2.31 -9.13 -14.01
CA HIS A 295 -1.47 -7.98 -13.67
C HIS A 295 -0.39 -7.71 -14.72
N GLY A 296 -0.01 -8.65 -15.59
CA GLY A 296 1.02 -8.43 -16.60
C GLY A 296 0.71 -9.10 -17.93
N ILE A 297 1.75 -9.64 -18.57
CA ILE A 297 1.60 -10.33 -19.86
C ILE A 297 1.16 -11.76 -19.62
N ILE A 298 0.06 -12.17 -20.28
CA ILE A 298 -0.43 -13.54 -20.24
C ILE A 298 -0.01 -14.26 -21.53
N ALA A 299 0.87 -15.24 -21.40
CA ALA A 299 1.38 -16.06 -22.49
C ALA A 299 0.56 -17.35 -22.66
N ALA A 300 0.13 -17.63 -23.89
CA ALA A 300 -0.54 -18.87 -24.26
C ALA A 300 0.40 -19.93 -24.85
N SER A 301 1.67 -19.58 -25.09
CA SER A 301 2.69 -20.46 -25.66
C SER A 301 4.08 -20.12 -25.13
N GLN A 302 5.06 -21.01 -25.36
CA GLN A 302 6.48 -20.72 -25.07
C GLN A 302 6.96 -19.50 -25.84
N GLU A 303 6.60 -19.38 -27.13
CA GLU A 303 7.00 -18.24 -27.97
C GLU A 303 6.49 -16.92 -27.40
N GLU A 304 5.23 -16.87 -26.97
CA GLU A 304 4.66 -15.68 -26.32
C GLU A 304 5.35 -15.37 -24.98
N ALA A 305 5.72 -16.39 -24.19
CA ALA A 305 6.46 -16.20 -22.94
C ALA A 305 7.86 -15.61 -23.20
N LEU A 306 8.58 -16.10 -24.21
CA LEU A 306 9.89 -15.56 -24.60
C LEU A 306 9.76 -14.13 -25.13
N ALA A 307 8.74 -13.85 -25.96
CA ALA A 307 8.45 -12.49 -26.44
C ALA A 307 8.11 -11.53 -25.30
N ALA A 308 7.45 -12.01 -24.23
CA ALA A 308 7.20 -11.22 -23.04
C ALA A 308 8.49 -10.90 -22.27
N VAL A 309 9.43 -11.84 -22.16
CA VAL A 309 10.77 -11.58 -21.59
C VAL A 309 11.48 -10.47 -22.39
N ASP A 310 11.49 -10.59 -23.72
CA ASP A 310 12.10 -9.59 -24.62
C ASP A 310 11.46 -8.21 -24.43
N TRP A 311 10.12 -8.16 -24.35
CA TRP A 311 9.39 -6.91 -24.15
C TRP A 311 9.78 -6.19 -22.86
N TYR A 312 9.99 -6.93 -21.77
CA TYR A 312 10.44 -6.39 -20.49
C TYR A 312 11.91 -5.95 -20.54
N ALA A 313 12.78 -6.74 -21.17
CA ALA A 313 14.20 -6.42 -21.37
C ALA A 313 14.38 -5.10 -22.13
N GLU A 314 13.65 -4.93 -23.24
CA GLU A 314 13.64 -3.70 -24.05
C GLU A 314 13.21 -2.45 -23.27
N ARG A 315 12.53 -2.63 -22.13
CA ARG A 315 12.04 -1.55 -21.26
C ARG A 315 12.87 -1.41 -19.99
N GLY A 316 14.03 -2.07 -19.91
CA GLY A 316 15.00 -1.90 -18.84
C GLY A 316 14.63 -2.62 -17.53
N PHE A 317 13.72 -3.58 -17.57
CA PHE A 317 13.43 -4.41 -16.40
C PHE A 317 14.64 -5.30 -16.10
N GLY A 318 14.99 -5.43 -14.81
CA GLY A 318 16.09 -6.31 -14.36
C GLY A 318 15.63 -7.72 -13.98
N TYR A 319 14.32 -7.96 -13.96
CA TYR A 319 13.72 -9.19 -13.46
C TYR A 319 12.52 -9.58 -14.31
N VAL A 320 12.32 -10.89 -14.48
CA VAL A 320 11.06 -11.48 -14.92
C VAL A 320 10.50 -12.32 -13.79
N LYS A 321 9.26 -12.07 -13.41
CA LYS A 321 8.52 -12.84 -12.42
C LYS A 321 7.58 -13.83 -13.10
N SER A 322 7.80 -15.11 -12.87
CA SER A 322 6.87 -16.20 -13.21
C SER A 322 5.73 -16.31 -12.19
N TYR A 323 4.57 -16.78 -12.64
CA TYR A 323 3.39 -17.01 -11.79
C TYR A 323 2.75 -18.39 -11.98
N ASN A 324 1.73 -18.68 -11.16
CA ASN A 324 1.18 -20.02 -10.95
C ASN A 324 0.71 -20.75 -12.22
N SER A 325 0.18 -20.05 -13.23
CA SER A 325 -0.37 -20.70 -14.43
C SER A 325 0.66 -20.90 -15.54
N MET A 326 1.92 -20.50 -15.34
CA MET A 326 2.99 -20.77 -16.31
C MET A 326 3.13 -22.26 -16.58
N ASN A 327 3.39 -22.65 -17.82
CA ASN A 327 3.64 -24.05 -18.15
C ASN A 327 5.07 -24.43 -17.74
N PRO A 328 5.27 -25.43 -16.85
CA PRO A 328 6.61 -25.82 -16.40
C PRO A 328 7.59 -26.15 -17.53
N ALA A 329 7.10 -26.68 -18.66
CA ALA A 329 7.94 -27.06 -19.79
C ALA A 329 8.61 -25.86 -20.50
N TRP A 330 8.11 -24.63 -20.29
CA TRP A 330 8.67 -23.43 -20.90
C TRP A 330 9.79 -22.81 -20.05
N MET A 331 9.87 -23.17 -18.77
CA MET A 331 10.61 -22.38 -17.78
C MET A 331 12.12 -22.37 -18.01
N THR A 332 12.72 -23.47 -18.47
CA THR A 332 14.15 -23.49 -18.85
C THR A 332 14.44 -22.47 -19.95
N ALA A 333 13.62 -22.45 -21.00
CA ALA A 333 13.79 -21.49 -22.11
C ALA A 333 13.55 -20.05 -21.66
N VAL A 334 12.59 -19.82 -20.75
CA VAL A 334 12.32 -18.50 -20.16
C VAL A 334 13.51 -18.03 -19.30
N GLY A 335 14.07 -18.91 -18.48
CA GLY A 335 15.26 -18.63 -17.66
C GLY A 335 16.47 -18.28 -18.50
N GLU A 336 16.81 -19.13 -19.47
CA GLU A 336 17.90 -18.89 -20.43
C GLU A 336 17.73 -17.56 -21.17
N ARG A 337 16.50 -17.24 -21.60
CA ARG A 337 16.21 -15.98 -22.29
C ARG A 337 16.37 -14.78 -21.36
N ALA A 338 15.86 -14.86 -20.13
CA ALA A 338 16.01 -13.79 -19.15
C ALA A 338 17.50 -13.51 -18.86
N HIS A 339 18.28 -14.56 -18.59
CA HIS A 339 19.72 -14.44 -18.35
C HIS A 339 20.48 -13.90 -19.55
N SER A 340 20.07 -14.23 -20.79
CA SER A 340 20.69 -13.66 -22.00
C SER A 340 20.55 -12.15 -22.12
N HIS A 341 19.54 -11.56 -21.49
CA HIS A 341 19.33 -10.11 -21.36
C HIS A 341 19.91 -9.52 -20.07
N GLY A 342 20.61 -10.33 -19.27
CA GLY A 342 21.11 -9.95 -17.94
C GLY A 342 20.02 -9.79 -16.89
N MET A 343 18.80 -10.26 -17.16
CA MET A 343 17.69 -10.26 -16.21
C MET A 343 17.73 -11.51 -15.34
N ARG A 344 17.09 -11.44 -14.16
CA ARG A 344 16.89 -12.60 -13.28
C ARG A 344 15.49 -13.20 -13.43
N LEU A 345 15.38 -14.52 -13.38
CA LEU A 345 14.11 -15.23 -13.32
C LEU A 345 13.72 -15.47 -11.86
N ILE A 346 12.60 -14.92 -11.43
CA ILE A 346 12.12 -14.98 -10.05
C ILE A 346 10.64 -15.36 -10.00
N GLY A 347 10.08 -15.58 -8.81
CA GLY A 347 8.63 -15.56 -8.62
C GLY A 347 8.05 -16.81 -8.00
N HIS A 348 6.85 -17.18 -8.45
CA HIS A 348 6.16 -18.37 -7.95
C HIS A 348 6.70 -19.62 -8.64
N ILE A 349 6.64 -20.74 -7.94
CA ILE A 349 6.78 -22.04 -8.58
C ILE A 349 5.49 -22.29 -9.35
N PRO A 350 5.52 -22.51 -10.68
CA PRO A 350 4.31 -22.79 -11.42
C PRO A 350 3.58 -24.02 -10.89
N ALA A 351 2.28 -24.10 -11.14
CA ALA A 351 1.52 -25.29 -10.79
C ALA A 351 2.08 -26.52 -11.53
N PHE A 352 1.95 -27.70 -10.89
CA PHE A 352 2.39 -28.99 -11.45
C PHE A 352 3.91 -29.13 -11.64
N THR A 353 4.71 -28.36 -10.91
CA THR A 353 6.16 -28.54 -10.77
C THR A 353 6.60 -28.27 -9.32
N ASN A 354 7.90 -28.27 -9.05
CA ASN A 354 8.46 -28.07 -7.70
C ASN A 354 9.68 -27.13 -7.73
N ALA A 355 10.13 -26.73 -6.54
CA ALA A 355 11.23 -25.78 -6.39
C ALA A 355 12.54 -26.29 -7.01
N ASP A 356 12.89 -27.57 -6.83
CA ASP A 356 14.13 -28.13 -7.38
C ASP A 356 14.16 -28.04 -8.91
N ALA A 357 13.07 -28.43 -9.57
CA ALA A 357 12.95 -28.34 -11.02
C ALA A 357 13.01 -26.89 -11.53
N MET A 358 12.51 -25.92 -10.76
CA MET A 358 12.57 -24.50 -11.12
C MET A 358 13.94 -23.89 -10.87
N ILE A 359 14.65 -24.32 -9.83
CA ILE A 359 16.06 -23.97 -9.61
C ILE A 359 16.90 -24.51 -10.78
N ASP A 360 16.70 -25.77 -11.18
CA ASP A 360 17.36 -26.37 -12.35
C ASP A 360 16.99 -25.64 -13.66
N ALA A 361 15.78 -25.10 -13.75
CA ALA A 361 15.32 -24.28 -14.89
C ALA A 361 15.87 -22.83 -14.88
N GLY A 362 16.67 -22.45 -13.89
CA GLY A 362 17.35 -21.16 -13.82
C GLY A 362 16.66 -20.10 -12.96
N PHE A 363 15.81 -20.47 -12.01
CA PHE A 363 15.31 -19.50 -11.02
C PHE A 363 16.46 -18.95 -10.17
N ASP A 364 16.53 -17.62 -10.07
CA ASP A 364 17.42 -16.89 -9.18
C ASP A 364 16.79 -16.67 -7.78
N GLU A 365 15.47 -16.68 -7.68
CA GLU A 365 14.74 -16.47 -6.44
C GLU A 365 13.34 -17.10 -6.44
N VAL A 366 13.02 -17.84 -5.39
CA VAL A 366 11.65 -18.32 -5.09
C VAL A 366 10.99 -17.35 -4.13
N THR A 367 9.78 -16.89 -4.48
CA THR A 367 9.03 -15.92 -3.68
C THR A 367 7.88 -16.60 -2.94
N HIS A 368 7.62 -16.11 -1.73
CA HIS A 368 6.68 -16.66 -0.74
C HIS A 368 7.05 -18.08 -0.28
N ILE A 369 7.28 -18.24 1.03
CA ILE A 369 7.70 -19.53 1.60
C ILE A 369 6.71 -20.67 1.31
N ASN A 370 5.41 -20.38 1.16
CA ASN A 370 4.42 -21.39 0.80
C ASN A 370 4.69 -22.03 -0.57
N GLN A 371 5.29 -21.31 -1.52
CA GLN A 371 5.65 -21.85 -2.84
C GLN A 371 6.74 -22.91 -2.75
N LEU A 372 7.65 -22.77 -1.78
CA LEU A 372 8.63 -23.80 -1.45
C LEU A 372 7.95 -24.97 -0.71
N MET A 373 7.12 -24.67 0.29
CA MET A 373 6.48 -25.68 1.14
C MET A 373 5.47 -26.58 0.41
N LEU A 374 4.81 -26.08 -0.64
CA LEU A 374 3.84 -26.85 -1.42
C LEU A 374 4.48 -28.07 -2.12
N GLY A 375 5.79 -28.04 -2.39
CA GLY A 375 6.52 -29.20 -2.92
C GLY A 375 6.70 -30.35 -1.93
N TRP A 376 6.38 -30.16 -0.64
CA TRP A 376 6.51 -31.18 0.42
C TRP A 376 5.19 -31.53 1.11
N LEU A 377 4.15 -30.69 0.95
CA LEU A 377 2.84 -30.88 1.57
C LEU A 377 1.82 -31.55 0.64
N LEU A 378 2.13 -31.62 -0.65
CA LEU A 378 1.40 -32.37 -1.68
C LEU A 378 2.22 -33.63 -2.04
#